data_AF-A0A967EEC0-F1
#
_entry.id   AF-A0A967EEC0-F1
#
_cell.length_a   1.000
_cell.length_b   1.000
_cell.length_c   1.000
_cell.angle_alpha   90.00
_cell.angle_beta   90.00
_cell.angle_gamma   90.00
#
_symmetry.space_group_name_H-M   'P 1'
#
loop_
_entity.id
_entity.type
_entity.pdbx_description
1 polymer ?
#
loop_
_entity_poly.entity_id
_entity_poly.type
_entity_poly.pdbx_seq_one_letter_code
_entity_poly.pdbx_strand_id
1 'polypeptide(L)'
;MSVSENPVVVGTMVSTILYNRGRGYVKAVHGEAGRQPVRALSRNSIMTGGSASYDIVFLGGERSLRLPEAILRGVQWTVYAREDGFADADELARLDTLAEAREAEKRRRQAEDKAAFDAEVARLRADPELARLKQGDEGSGTLAAANLRVLLKKHWPKTPFSVRKRHYGSLSVSWERGPAEADVKEITDRFRGSGYDLMNDCGTVVTTPWNTVFGHADYISLYRDPNAPVAD
;
A
#
# COMPACT_ATOMS: atom_id res chain seq x y z
N MET A 1 10.50 1.76 32.42
CA MET A 1 9.04 1.59 32.44
C MET A 1 8.75 0.15 32.82
N SER A 2 8.05 -0.06 33.92
CA SER A 2 7.62 -1.39 34.38
C SER A 2 6.55 -1.94 33.45
N VAL A 3 6.52 -3.27 33.31
CA VAL A 3 5.42 -3.98 32.66
C VAL A 3 4.16 -3.75 33.52
N SER A 4 3.04 -3.34 32.92
CA SER A 4 1.79 -3.17 33.69
C SER A 4 1.37 -4.52 34.27
N GLU A 5 1.06 -4.57 35.57
CA GLU A 5 0.61 -5.78 36.28
C GLU A 5 -0.92 -5.85 36.42
N ASN A 6 -1.64 -4.83 35.91
CA ASN A 6 -3.09 -4.75 36.03
C ASN A 6 -3.78 -6.00 35.45
N PRO A 7 -4.81 -6.58 36.11
CA PRO A 7 -5.53 -7.71 35.56
C PRO A 7 -6.21 -7.30 34.24
N VAL A 8 -6.06 -8.14 33.22
CA VAL A 8 -6.68 -7.92 31.90
C VAL A 8 -7.87 -8.86 31.77
N VAL A 9 -9.07 -8.28 31.78
CA VAL A 9 -10.34 -8.98 31.61
C VAL A 9 -11.14 -8.28 30.51
N VAL A 10 -12.25 -8.90 30.08
CA VAL A 10 -13.20 -8.24 29.17
C VAL A 10 -13.66 -6.91 29.79
N GLY A 11 -13.67 -5.84 28.99
CA GLY A 11 -13.98 -4.47 29.41
C GLY A 11 -12.77 -3.65 29.84
N THR A 12 -11.61 -4.24 30.10
CA THR A 12 -10.39 -3.50 30.50
C THR A 12 -9.98 -2.51 29.40
N MET A 13 -9.79 -1.24 29.78
CA MET A 13 -9.29 -0.21 28.87
C MET A 13 -7.81 -0.42 28.58
N VAL A 14 -7.45 -0.25 27.31
CA VAL A 14 -6.08 -0.31 26.81
C VAL A 14 -5.83 0.85 25.85
N SER A 15 -4.58 1.24 25.67
CA SER A 15 -4.19 2.13 24.58
C SER A 15 -2.88 1.70 23.97
N THR A 16 -2.66 2.10 22.72
CA THR A 16 -1.38 1.91 22.04
C THR A 16 -0.96 3.16 21.31
N ILE A 17 0.35 3.41 21.31
CA ILE A 17 0.98 4.46 20.48
C ILE A 17 1.14 4.02 19.02
N LEU A 18 0.85 2.75 18.71
CA LEU A 18 0.97 2.21 17.36
C LEU A 18 -0.24 2.58 16.49
N TYR A 19 0.05 2.86 15.22
CA TYR A 19 -0.94 3.05 14.15
C TYR A 19 -2.03 4.09 14.47
N ASN A 20 -1.75 5.03 15.38
CA ASN A 20 -2.70 6.04 15.85
C ASN A 20 -4.04 5.48 16.32
N ARG A 21 -4.07 4.24 16.85
CA ARG A 21 -5.31 3.58 17.27
C ARG A 21 -5.92 4.17 18.54
N GLY A 22 -5.09 4.79 19.38
CA GLY A 22 -5.54 5.44 20.61
C GLY A 22 -6.07 4.44 21.63
N ARG A 23 -7.19 4.77 22.27
CA ARG A 23 -7.84 3.97 23.33
C ARG A 23 -8.79 2.92 22.76
N GLY A 24 -8.91 1.80 23.45
CA GLY A 24 -9.84 0.73 23.17
C GLY A 24 -10.11 -0.13 24.40
N TYR A 25 -10.90 -1.17 24.22
CA TYR A 25 -11.28 -2.08 25.29
C TYR A 25 -11.11 -3.54 24.86
N VAL A 26 -10.75 -4.38 25.82
CA VAL A 26 -10.66 -5.84 25.60
C VAL A 26 -12.08 -6.39 25.44
N LYS A 27 -12.37 -6.97 24.27
CA LYS A 27 -13.64 -7.63 23.94
C LYS A 27 -13.62 -9.11 24.31
N ALA A 28 -12.48 -9.78 24.08
CA ALA A 28 -12.34 -11.19 24.38
C ALA A 28 -10.94 -11.51 24.90
N VAL A 29 -10.88 -12.47 25.83
CA VAL A 29 -9.64 -13.06 26.34
C VAL A 29 -9.63 -14.52 25.93
N HIS A 30 -8.54 -14.93 25.30
CA HIS A 30 -8.33 -16.29 24.83
C HIS A 30 -7.17 -16.93 25.59
N GLY A 31 -7.41 -18.05 26.26
CA GLY A 31 -6.43 -18.68 27.13
C GLY A 31 -6.47 -18.13 28.56
N GLU A 32 -5.44 -18.43 29.34
CA GLU A 32 -5.35 -18.03 30.75
C GLU A 32 -4.26 -16.96 30.89
N ALA A 33 -4.65 -15.74 31.24
CA ALA A 33 -3.70 -14.63 31.45
C ALA A 33 -2.75 -14.95 32.61
N GLY A 34 -1.46 -14.64 32.45
CA GLY A 34 -0.45 -14.81 33.51
C GLY A 34 -0.04 -16.26 33.85
N ARG A 35 -0.62 -17.29 33.22
CA ARG A 35 -0.19 -18.70 33.43
C ARG A 35 1.27 -18.92 33.02
N GLN A 36 1.74 -18.27 31.97
CA GLN A 36 3.17 -18.16 31.66
C GLN A 36 3.63 -16.71 31.82
N PRO A 37 4.79 -16.47 32.44
CA PRO A 37 5.26 -15.11 32.66
C PRO A 37 5.60 -14.43 31.33
N VAL A 38 5.20 -13.17 31.19
CA VAL A 38 5.76 -12.28 30.17
C VAL A 38 7.12 -11.81 30.65
N ARG A 39 8.13 -11.92 29.78
CA ARG A 39 9.51 -11.55 30.08
C ARG A 39 10.00 -10.49 29.11
N ALA A 40 10.67 -9.49 29.65
CA ALA A 40 11.43 -8.53 28.88
C ALA A 40 12.84 -9.08 28.60
N LEU A 41 13.26 -8.99 27.34
CA LEU A 41 14.62 -9.25 26.88
C LEU A 41 15.22 -7.95 26.33
N SER A 42 16.55 -7.88 26.24
CA SER A 42 17.28 -6.78 25.62
C SER A 42 16.85 -5.38 26.11
N ARG A 43 16.91 -5.14 27.42
CA ARG A 43 16.51 -3.87 28.07
C ARG A 43 15.08 -3.42 27.71
N ASN A 44 14.12 -4.36 27.74
CA ASN A 44 12.69 -4.14 27.46
C ASN A 44 12.34 -3.82 26.00
N SER A 45 13.27 -4.02 25.07
CA SER A 45 13.00 -3.86 23.64
C SER A 45 12.24 -5.06 23.03
N ILE A 46 12.33 -6.24 23.66
CA ILE A 46 11.63 -7.45 23.21
C ILE A 46 10.82 -8.00 24.38
N MET A 47 9.54 -8.30 24.14
CA MET A 47 8.68 -9.02 25.08
C MET A 47 8.41 -10.43 24.55
N THR A 48 8.49 -11.43 25.41
CA THR A 48 8.22 -12.84 25.06
C THR A 48 7.47 -13.55 26.17
N GLY A 49 6.87 -14.69 25.86
CA GLY A 49 6.04 -15.47 26.79
C GLY A 49 4.59 -14.99 26.83
N GLY A 50 3.93 -15.22 27.97
CA GLY A 50 2.49 -15.07 28.08
C GLY A 50 1.73 -16.30 27.56
N SER A 51 0.50 -16.43 28.01
CA SER A 51 -0.36 -17.61 27.77
C SER A 51 -1.76 -17.23 27.33
N ALA A 52 -2.03 -15.93 27.18
CA ALA A 52 -3.27 -15.40 26.64
C ALA A 52 -3.07 -14.61 25.33
N SER A 53 -4.18 -14.42 24.63
CA SER A 53 -4.30 -13.45 23.54
C SER A 53 -5.63 -12.72 23.63
N TYR A 54 -5.68 -11.50 23.10
CA TYR A 54 -6.77 -10.56 23.35
C TYR A 54 -7.36 -10.04 22.05
N ASP A 55 -8.68 -9.98 22.00
CA ASP A 55 -9.37 -9.18 21.00
C ASP A 55 -9.68 -7.82 21.60
N ILE A 56 -9.30 -6.75 20.90
CA ILE A 56 -9.49 -5.36 21.34
C ILE A 56 -10.31 -4.64 20.28
N VAL A 57 -11.31 -3.89 20.75
CA VAL A 57 -12.06 -2.94 19.93
C VAL A 57 -11.69 -1.52 20.34
N PHE A 58 -11.27 -0.71 19.36
CA PHE A 58 -10.85 0.67 19.60
C PHE A 58 -12.01 1.65 19.49
N LEU A 59 -11.91 2.79 20.18
CA LEU A 59 -12.90 3.88 20.08
C LEU A 59 -13.06 4.39 18.65
N GLY A 60 -12.00 4.27 17.85
CA GLY A 60 -12.02 4.59 16.43
C GLY A 60 -12.72 3.55 15.54
N GLY A 61 -13.28 2.47 16.09
CA GLY A 61 -13.93 1.43 15.28
C GLY A 61 -12.96 0.54 14.51
N GLU A 62 -11.74 0.37 15.01
CA GLU A 62 -10.79 -0.64 14.52
C GLU A 62 -10.71 -1.81 15.50
N ARG A 63 -10.16 -2.95 15.05
CA ARG A 63 -9.92 -4.12 15.88
C ARG A 63 -8.47 -4.56 15.84
N SER A 64 -8.02 -5.10 16.96
CA SER A 64 -6.87 -5.99 17.02
C SER A 64 -7.36 -7.35 17.48
N LEU A 65 -7.22 -8.37 16.63
CA LEU A 65 -7.64 -9.73 16.94
C LEU A 65 -6.44 -10.56 17.38
N ARG A 66 -6.63 -11.41 18.38
CA ARG A 66 -5.63 -12.37 18.87
C ARG A 66 -4.28 -11.73 19.23
N LEU A 67 -4.31 -10.51 19.78
CA LEU A 67 -3.11 -9.80 20.23
C LEU A 67 -2.43 -10.61 21.35
N PRO A 68 -1.19 -11.09 21.18
CA PRO A 68 -0.50 -11.84 22.21
C PRO A 68 -0.29 -11.02 23.49
N GLU A 69 -0.35 -11.70 24.64
CA GLU A 69 -0.15 -11.08 25.95
C GLU A 69 1.19 -10.36 26.09
N ALA A 70 2.27 -10.94 25.54
CA ALA A 70 3.57 -10.28 25.52
C ALA A 70 3.57 -8.93 24.79
N ILE A 71 2.76 -8.78 23.73
CA ILE A 71 2.64 -7.51 23.00
C ILE A 71 1.81 -6.52 23.80
N LEU A 72 0.65 -6.95 24.32
CA LEU A 72 -0.23 -6.08 25.13
C LEU A 72 0.46 -5.53 26.38
N ARG A 73 1.37 -6.32 26.96
CA ARG A 73 2.17 -5.94 28.14
C ARG A 73 3.46 -5.18 27.76
N GLY A 74 3.71 -4.98 26.48
CA GLY A 74 4.91 -4.33 25.98
C GLY A 74 4.90 -2.80 26.11
N VAL A 75 6.07 -2.19 25.89
CA VAL A 75 6.31 -0.74 26.10
C VAL A 75 5.42 0.18 25.24
N GLN A 76 4.85 -0.34 24.15
CA GLN A 76 4.00 0.41 23.22
C GLN A 76 2.53 0.41 23.63
N TRP A 77 2.19 -0.30 24.71
CA TRP A 77 0.83 -0.49 25.18
C TRP A 77 0.70 -0.04 26.63
N THR A 78 -0.47 0.51 26.95
CA THR A 78 -0.85 0.83 28.33
C THR A 78 -2.12 0.06 28.67
N VAL A 79 -2.06 -0.69 29.76
CA VAL A 79 -3.23 -1.33 30.37
C VAL A 79 -3.62 -0.51 31.58
N TYR A 80 -4.80 0.10 31.53
CA TYR A 80 -5.28 1.01 32.57
C TYR A 80 -5.85 0.24 33.75
N ALA A 81 -5.87 0.88 34.93
CA ALA A 81 -6.58 0.33 36.07
C ALA A 81 -8.10 0.43 35.82
N ARG A 82 -8.89 -0.38 36.53
CA ARG A 82 -10.34 -0.48 36.28
C ARG A 82 -11.05 0.85 36.53
N GLU A 83 -10.61 1.56 37.55
CA GLU A 83 -11.08 2.89 37.97
C GLU A 83 -10.80 3.99 36.93
N ASP A 84 -9.74 3.84 36.13
CA ASP A 84 -9.38 4.78 35.07
C ASP A 84 -10.20 4.55 33.79
N GLY A 85 -10.80 3.36 33.64
CA GLY A 85 -11.44 2.97 32.40
C GLY A 85 -11.89 1.52 32.33
N PHE A 86 -13.21 1.33 32.21
CA PHE A 86 -13.82 0.03 31.98
C PHE A 86 -15.09 0.17 31.13
N ALA A 87 -15.21 -0.65 30.08
CA ALA A 87 -16.41 -0.72 29.26
C ALA A 87 -17.33 -1.86 29.75
N ASP A 88 -18.63 -1.58 29.80
CA ASP A 88 -19.65 -2.59 30.02
C ASP A 88 -20.02 -3.32 28.71
N ALA A 89 -20.95 -4.26 28.80
CA ALA A 89 -21.39 -5.05 27.66
C ALA A 89 -22.04 -4.20 26.56
N ASP A 90 -22.78 -3.15 26.93
CA ASP A 90 -23.48 -2.28 25.98
C ASP A 90 -22.49 -1.42 25.20
N GLU A 91 -21.49 -0.84 25.88
CA GLU A 91 -20.42 -0.07 25.24
C GLU A 91 -19.58 -0.96 24.32
N LEU A 92 -19.22 -2.17 24.76
CA LEU A 92 -18.51 -3.13 23.92
C LEU A 92 -19.33 -3.50 22.68
N ALA A 93 -20.64 -3.73 22.81
CA ALA A 93 -21.52 -4.03 21.68
C ALA A 93 -21.63 -2.87 20.68
N ARG A 94 -21.71 -1.62 21.17
CA ARG A 94 -21.71 -0.41 20.34
C ARG A 94 -20.42 -0.27 19.53
N LEU A 95 -19.28 -0.43 20.20
CA LEU A 95 -17.97 -0.36 19.54
C LEU A 95 -17.77 -1.49 18.53
N ASP A 96 -18.28 -2.68 18.82
CA ASP A 96 -18.25 -3.80 17.89
C ASP A 96 -19.10 -3.52 16.64
N THR A 97 -20.29 -2.97 16.81
CA THR A 97 -21.15 -2.55 15.69
C THR A 97 -20.45 -1.49 14.82
N LEU A 98 -19.81 -0.49 15.46
CA LEU A 98 -19.03 0.53 14.75
C LEU A 98 -17.88 -0.09 13.93
N ALA A 99 -17.15 -1.03 14.53
CA ALA A 99 -16.03 -1.67 13.86
C ALA A 99 -16.47 -2.59 12.71
N GLU A 100 -17.60 -3.29 12.84
CA GLU A 100 -18.21 -4.04 11.74
C GLU A 100 -18.61 -3.13 10.58
N ALA A 101 -19.24 -2.00 10.86
CA ALA A 101 -19.63 -1.03 9.83
C ALA A 101 -18.42 -0.50 9.05
N ARG A 102 -17.32 -0.16 9.75
CA ARG A 102 -16.07 0.30 9.10
C ARG A 102 -15.40 -0.77 8.27
N GLU A 103 -15.33 -2.00 8.77
CA GLU A 103 -14.80 -3.13 8.00
C GLU A 103 -15.66 -3.45 6.77
N ALA A 104 -16.99 -3.34 6.88
CA ALA A 104 -17.90 -3.50 5.76
C ALA A 104 -17.71 -2.39 4.71
N GLU A 105 -17.60 -1.13 5.13
CA GLU A 105 -17.32 0.00 4.24
C GLU A 105 -15.97 -0.17 3.53
N LYS A 106 -14.90 -0.53 4.28
CA LYS A 106 -13.59 -0.78 3.70
C LYS A 106 -13.61 -1.91 2.68
N ARG A 107 -14.29 -3.02 2.98
CA ARG A 107 -14.46 -4.15 2.04
C ARG A 107 -15.26 -3.74 0.81
N ARG A 108 -16.34 -2.97 0.98
CA ARG A 108 -17.13 -2.46 -0.14
C ARG A 108 -16.29 -1.57 -1.06
N ARG A 109 -15.58 -0.60 -0.49
CA ARG A 109 -14.68 0.28 -1.26
C ARG A 109 -13.58 -0.49 -1.98
N GLN A 110 -12.94 -1.45 -1.31
CA GLN A 110 -11.93 -2.32 -1.94
C GLN A 110 -12.54 -3.17 -3.07
N ALA A 111 -13.76 -3.67 -2.92
CA ALA A 111 -14.45 -4.42 -3.95
C ALA A 111 -14.84 -3.52 -5.14
N GLU A 112 -15.31 -2.30 -4.88
CA GLU A 112 -15.61 -1.29 -5.90
C GLU A 112 -14.36 -0.88 -6.67
N ASP A 113 -13.27 -0.55 -5.97
CA ASP A 113 -11.98 -0.20 -6.57
C ASP A 113 -11.42 -1.35 -7.41
N LYS A 114 -11.52 -2.60 -6.90
CA LYS A 114 -11.11 -3.79 -7.65
C LYS A 114 -12.00 -4.02 -8.89
N ALA A 115 -13.31 -3.89 -8.76
CA ALA A 115 -14.22 -4.06 -9.89
C ALA A 115 -13.99 -3.00 -10.97
N ALA A 116 -13.75 -1.75 -10.59
CA ALA A 116 -13.41 -0.66 -11.50
C ALA A 116 -12.06 -0.93 -12.19
N PHE A 117 -11.06 -1.40 -11.44
CA PHE A 117 -9.76 -1.78 -12.00
C PHE A 117 -9.90 -2.92 -13.03
N ASP A 118 -10.61 -4.00 -12.68
CA ASP A 118 -10.81 -5.16 -13.54
C ASP A 118 -11.61 -4.79 -14.80
N ALA A 119 -12.63 -3.93 -14.67
CA ALA A 119 -13.42 -3.42 -15.78
C ALA A 119 -12.57 -2.59 -16.75
N GLU A 120 -11.69 -1.72 -16.25
CA GLU A 120 -10.80 -0.93 -17.08
C GLU A 120 -9.74 -1.80 -17.79
N VAL A 121 -9.20 -2.82 -17.10
CA VAL A 121 -8.32 -3.81 -17.74
C VAL A 121 -9.05 -4.51 -18.90
N ALA A 122 -10.30 -4.94 -18.70
CA ALA A 122 -11.08 -5.57 -19.75
C ALA A 122 -11.35 -4.60 -20.93
N ARG A 123 -11.70 -3.35 -20.64
CA ARG A 123 -11.90 -2.30 -21.65
C ARG A 123 -10.64 -2.09 -22.49
N LEU A 124 -9.48 -1.93 -21.85
CA LEU A 124 -8.20 -1.73 -22.53
C LEU A 124 -7.78 -2.91 -23.41
N ARG A 125 -8.05 -4.15 -22.97
CA ARG A 125 -7.78 -5.36 -23.76
C ARG A 125 -8.63 -5.45 -25.02
N ALA A 126 -9.86 -4.94 -24.97
CA ALA A 126 -10.83 -4.98 -26.07
C ALA A 126 -10.78 -3.74 -26.98
N ASP A 127 -10.04 -2.70 -26.60
CA ASP A 127 -10.01 -1.41 -27.32
C ASP A 127 -9.38 -1.56 -28.73
N PRO A 128 -10.16 -1.35 -29.81
CA PRO A 128 -9.65 -1.47 -31.18
C PRO A 128 -8.52 -0.49 -31.51
N GLU A 129 -8.50 0.70 -30.89
CA GLU A 129 -7.46 1.71 -31.11
C GLU A 129 -6.09 1.29 -30.55
N LEU A 130 -6.11 0.36 -29.58
CA LEU A 130 -4.94 -0.20 -28.91
C LEU A 130 -4.56 -1.59 -29.45
N ALA A 131 -5.28 -2.11 -30.45
CA ALA A 131 -5.04 -3.46 -31.00
C ALA A 131 -3.62 -3.66 -31.58
N ARG A 132 -2.93 -2.57 -31.93
CA ARG A 132 -1.53 -2.60 -32.38
C ARG A 132 -0.51 -2.72 -31.25
N LEU A 133 -0.92 -2.52 -30.00
CA LEU A 133 -0.07 -2.68 -28.84
C LEU A 133 0.00 -4.15 -28.45
N LYS A 134 1.18 -4.60 -28.04
CA LYS A 134 1.39 -5.93 -27.50
C LYS A 134 0.82 -5.98 -26.10
N GLN A 135 0.02 -7.00 -25.82
CA GLN A 135 -0.52 -7.25 -24.50
C GLN A 135 0.32 -8.30 -23.77
N GLY A 136 0.49 -8.15 -22.46
CA GLY A 136 1.24 -9.10 -21.65
C GLY A 136 1.47 -8.59 -20.23
N ASP A 137 1.71 -9.51 -19.32
CA ASP A 137 2.00 -9.22 -17.92
C ASP A 137 3.52 -9.27 -17.70
N GLU A 138 4.25 -8.29 -18.25
CA GLU A 138 5.71 -8.21 -18.14
C GLU A 138 6.14 -6.85 -17.58
N GLY A 139 6.74 -6.87 -16.38
CA GLY A 139 7.30 -5.69 -15.70
C GLY A 139 8.77 -5.39 -16.02
N SER A 140 9.40 -6.10 -16.97
CA SER A 140 10.84 -5.94 -17.24
C SER A 140 11.19 -4.69 -18.07
N GLY A 141 10.20 -3.87 -18.45
CA GLY A 141 10.36 -2.74 -19.37
C GLY A 141 10.41 -3.11 -20.86
N THR A 142 10.56 -4.39 -21.22
CA THR A 142 10.65 -4.81 -22.63
C THR A 142 9.34 -4.58 -23.38
N LEU A 143 8.22 -5.01 -22.79
CA LEU A 143 6.90 -4.82 -23.35
C LEU A 143 6.52 -3.33 -23.45
N ALA A 144 6.75 -2.58 -22.37
CA ALA A 144 6.56 -1.13 -22.33
C ALA A 144 7.36 -0.41 -23.44
N ALA A 145 8.63 -0.77 -23.63
CA ALA A 145 9.45 -0.18 -24.70
C ALA A 145 8.92 -0.48 -26.10
N ALA A 146 8.39 -1.69 -26.35
CA ALA A 146 7.79 -2.03 -27.63
C ALA A 146 6.53 -1.18 -27.89
N ASN A 147 5.66 -1.07 -26.90
CA ASN A 147 4.41 -0.31 -27.00
C ASN A 147 4.62 1.19 -27.09
N LEU A 148 5.60 1.74 -26.36
CA LEU A 148 6.00 3.13 -26.45
C LEU A 148 6.45 3.52 -27.86
N ARG A 149 7.23 2.68 -28.54
CA ARG A 149 7.63 2.96 -29.94
C ARG A 149 6.42 3.07 -30.87
N VAL A 150 5.41 2.22 -30.68
CA VAL A 150 4.17 2.23 -31.48
C VAL A 150 3.38 3.51 -31.23
N LEU A 151 3.20 3.89 -29.96
CA LEU A 151 2.44 5.09 -29.59
C LEU A 151 3.14 6.37 -30.04
N LEU A 152 4.42 6.53 -29.75
CA LEU A 152 5.18 7.73 -30.15
C LEU A 152 5.17 7.91 -31.67
N LYS A 153 5.30 6.82 -32.44
CA LYS A 153 5.21 6.86 -33.91
C LYS A 153 3.79 7.17 -34.42
N LYS A 154 2.73 6.74 -33.71
CA LYS A 154 1.33 7.08 -34.05
C LYS A 154 1.08 8.58 -33.84
N HIS A 155 1.55 9.15 -32.73
CA HIS A 155 1.36 10.57 -32.39
C HIS A 155 2.24 11.50 -33.22
N TRP A 156 3.50 11.13 -33.47
CA TRP A 156 4.44 11.94 -34.25
C TRP A 156 5.14 11.10 -35.32
N PRO A 157 4.48 10.83 -36.45
CA PRO A 157 5.01 9.97 -37.51
C PRO A 157 6.32 10.47 -38.15
N LYS A 158 6.58 11.78 -38.08
CA LYS A 158 7.73 12.44 -38.69
C LYS A 158 8.93 12.60 -37.75
N THR A 159 8.78 12.28 -36.47
CA THR A 159 9.85 12.41 -35.47
C THR A 159 10.48 11.04 -35.20
N PRO A 160 11.80 10.89 -35.39
CA PRO A 160 12.49 9.66 -35.04
C PRO A 160 12.67 9.55 -33.52
N PHE A 161 12.01 8.57 -32.89
CA PHE A 161 12.22 8.26 -31.47
C PHE A 161 13.13 7.05 -31.30
N SER A 162 14.13 7.19 -30.42
CA SER A 162 14.95 6.09 -29.91
C SER A 162 14.48 5.72 -28.50
N VAL A 163 13.77 4.60 -28.38
CA VAL A 163 13.40 4.01 -27.09
C VAL A 163 14.35 2.86 -26.80
N ARG A 164 15.09 2.91 -25.70
CA ARG A 164 16.05 1.85 -25.31
C ARG A 164 15.79 1.41 -23.87
N LYS A 165 15.75 0.09 -23.67
CA LYS A 165 15.79 -0.49 -22.32
C LYS A 165 17.22 -0.41 -21.79
N ARG A 166 17.36 0.02 -20.55
CA ARG A 166 18.59 0.05 -19.76
C ARG A 166 18.53 -1.07 -18.73
N HIS A 167 19.27 -0.94 -17.63
CA HIS A 167 19.29 -1.94 -16.56
C HIS A 167 18.01 -1.85 -15.71
N TYR A 168 17.64 -2.96 -15.06
CA TYR A 168 16.60 -3.03 -14.02
C TYR A 168 15.28 -2.34 -14.39
N GLY A 169 14.68 -2.69 -15.53
CA GLY A 169 13.36 -2.16 -15.91
C GLY A 169 13.33 -0.68 -16.32
N SER A 170 14.49 -0.01 -16.41
CA SER A 170 14.58 1.40 -16.80
C SER A 170 14.55 1.58 -18.32
N LEU A 171 13.91 2.65 -18.79
CA LEU A 171 13.85 3.05 -20.20
C LEU A 171 14.45 4.44 -20.41
N SER A 172 15.12 4.63 -21.54
CA SER A 172 15.50 5.94 -22.04
C SER A 172 14.81 6.20 -23.37
N VAL A 173 14.07 7.31 -23.47
CA VAL A 173 13.43 7.80 -24.68
C VAL A 173 14.18 9.05 -25.13
N SER A 174 14.73 9.03 -26.33
CA SER A 174 15.42 10.17 -26.91
C SER A 174 14.89 10.51 -28.30
N TRP A 175 14.85 11.79 -28.63
CA TRP A 175 14.45 12.28 -29.95
C TRP A 175 15.10 13.62 -30.27
N GLU A 176 15.17 13.91 -31.55
CA GLU A 176 15.75 15.12 -32.11
C GLU A 176 14.68 15.90 -32.85
N ARG A 177 14.51 17.19 -32.50
CA ARG A 177 13.49 18.08 -33.07
C ARG A 177 12.05 17.51 -32.91
N GLY A 178 11.02 18.34 -32.99
CA GLY A 178 9.63 17.91 -32.78
C GLY A 178 9.09 18.21 -31.37
N PRO A 179 8.23 17.33 -30.79
CA PRO A 179 7.34 17.70 -29.69
C PRO A 179 8.08 18.14 -28.43
N ALA A 180 7.37 18.89 -27.60
CA ALA A 180 7.89 19.30 -26.31
C ALA A 180 8.05 18.06 -25.41
N GLU A 181 9.00 18.13 -24.48
CA GLU A 181 9.22 17.05 -23.51
C GLU A 181 7.95 16.75 -22.70
N ALA A 182 7.17 17.78 -22.37
CA ALA A 182 5.90 17.64 -21.68
C ALA A 182 4.90 16.74 -22.42
N ASP A 183 4.78 16.89 -23.74
CA ASP A 183 3.85 16.09 -24.55
C ASP A 183 4.29 14.62 -24.60
N VAL A 184 5.60 14.38 -24.76
CA VAL A 184 6.16 13.03 -24.73
C VAL A 184 5.98 12.40 -23.34
N LYS A 185 6.17 13.21 -22.29
CA LYS A 185 6.02 12.78 -20.90
C LYS A 185 4.61 12.28 -20.61
N GLU A 186 3.58 12.95 -21.11
CA GLU A 186 2.18 12.54 -20.94
C GLU A 186 1.91 11.11 -21.45
N ILE A 187 2.53 10.74 -22.57
CA ILE A 187 2.42 9.37 -23.13
C ILE A 187 3.27 8.40 -22.31
N THR A 188 4.50 8.77 -21.98
CA THR A 188 5.42 7.86 -21.28
C THR A 188 5.02 7.57 -19.84
N ASP A 189 4.41 8.54 -19.15
CA ASP A 189 4.00 8.39 -17.75
C ASP A 189 2.94 7.31 -17.57
N ARG A 190 2.18 6.98 -18.63
CA ARG A 190 1.22 5.86 -18.60
C ARG A 190 1.88 4.52 -18.32
N PHE A 191 3.15 4.36 -18.70
CA PHE A 191 3.93 3.13 -18.51
C PHE A 191 4.77 3.13 -17.22
N ARG A 192 4.65 4.16 -16.37
CA ARG A 192 5.42 4.27 -15.14
C ARG A 192 4.93 3.25 -14.12
N GLY A 193 5.81 2.33 -13.72
CA GLY A 193 5.53 1.27 -12.75
C GLY A 193 5.99 1.59 -11.32
N SER A 194 6.69 2.70 -11.11
CA SER A 194 7.17 3.10 -9.79
C SER A 194 6.92 4.58 -9.49
N GLY A 195 6.74 4.89 -8.20
CA GLY A 195 6.66 6.23 -7.66
C GLY A 195 7.67 6.41 -6.53
N TYR A 196 7.89 7.66 -6.11
CA TYR A 196 8.73 7.97 -4.96
C TYR A 196 7.94 8.83 -3.99
N ASP A 197 7.84 8.37 -2.74
CA ASP A 197 7.26 9.15 -1.66
C ASP A 197 8.37 9.93 -0.94
N LEU A 198 8.42 11.24 -1.21
CA LEU A 198 9.41 12.14 -0.59
C LEU A 198 9.24 12.26 0.93
N MET A 199 8.03 12.06 1.46
CA MET A 199 7.78 12.18 2.89
C MET A 199 8.30 10.97 3.65
N ASN A 200 8.17 9.78 3.06
CA ASN A 200 8.56 8.51 3.66
C ASN A 200 9.92 7.99 3.16
N ASP A 201 10.57 8.71 2.25
CA ASP A 201 11.86 8.36 1.63
C ASP A 201 11.88 6.92 1.09
N CYS A 202 10.79 6.51 0.43
CA CYS A 202 10.63 5.14 -0.04
C CYS A 202 10.02 5.07 -1.45
N GLY A 203 10.47 4.05 -2.19
CA GLY A 203 9.91 3.71 -3.49
C GLY A 203 8.57 3.01 -3.33
N THR A 204 7.62 3.33 -4.22
CA THR A 204 6.30 2.69 -4.27
C THR A 204 6.12 2.00 -5.61
N VAL A 205 5.48 0.83 -5.59
CA VAL A 205 5.07 0.14 -6.82
C VAL A 205 3.72 0.71 -7.25
N VAL A 206 3.64 1.15 -8.50
CA VAL A 206 2.44 1.74 -9.10
C VAL A 206 1.84 0.75 -10.10
N THR A 207 0.75 0.11 -9.68
CA THR A 207 -0.03 -0.77 -10.55
C THR A 207 -1.24 -0.02 -11.09
N THR A 208 -1.33 0.11 -12.41
CA THR A 208 -2.46 0.71 -13.11
C THR A 208 -3.07 -0.31 -14.07
N PRO A 209 -4.36 -0.18 -14.44
CA PRO A 209 -4.96 -1.03 -15.47
C PRO A 209 -4.15 -1.07 -16.76
N TRP A 210 -3.57 0.08 -17.16
CA TRP A 210 -2.70 0.21 -18.31
C TRP A 210 -1.45 -0.66 -18.20
N ASN A 211 -0.72 -0.54 -17.09
CA ASN A 211 0.52 -1.26 -16.84
C ASN A 211 0.30 -2.79 -16.79
N THR A 212 -0.85 -3.22 -16.29
CA THR A 212 -1.25 -4.64 -16.26
C THR A 212 -1.52 -5.21 -17.65
N VAL A 213 -1.90 -4.37 -18.63
CA VAL A 213 -2.19 -4.84 -20.00
C VAL A 213 -0.98 -4.67 -20.93
N PHE A 214 -0.30 -3.52 -20.86
CA PHE A 214 0.72 -3.11 -21.85
C PHE A 214 2.14 -3.08 -21.30
N GLY A 215 2.34 -3.57 -20.08
CA GLY A 215 3.62 -3.59 -19.36
C GLY A 215 3.98 -2.24 -18.76
N HIS A 216 5.04 -2.23 -17.93
CA HIS A 216 5.55 -1.02 -17.28
C HIS A 216 7.07 -0.97 -17.24
N ALA A 217 7.59 0.18 -16.85
CA ALA A 217 8.98 0.45 -16.56
C ALA A 217 9.09 1.27 -15.26
N ASP A 218 10.04 0.92 -14.40
CA ASP A 218 10.20 1.58 -13.10
C ASP A 218 10.70 3.01 -13.27
N TYR A 219 11.59 3.22 -14.24
CA TYR A 219 12.16 4.53 -14.52
C TYR A 219 12.13 4.83 -16.02
N ILE A 220 11.70 6.03 -16.40
CA ILE A 220 11.68 6.48 -17.79
C ILE A 220 12.38 7.84 -17.86
N SER A 221 13.56 7.88 -18.46
CA SER A 221 14.27 9.12 -18.76
C SER A 221 13.91 9.65 -20.13
N LEU A 222 13.67 10.95 -20.23
CA LEU A 222 13.45 11.66 -21.48
C LEU A 222 14.70 12.48 -21.82
N TYR A 223 15.13 12.42 -23.08
CA TYR A 223 16.26 13.17 -23.58
C TYR A 223 15.90 13.83 -24.92
N ARG A 224 15.60 15.12 -24.90
CA ARG A 224 15.38 15.90 -26.11
C ARG A 224 16.67 16.63 -26.49
N ASP A 225 17.20 16.35 -27.67
CA ASP A 225 18.35 17.10 -28.19
C ASP A 225 17.86 18.37 -28.94
N PRO A 226 18.19 19.59 -28.46
CA PRO A 226 17.84 20.82 -29.15
C PRO A 226 18.77 21.17 -30.33
N ASN A 227 19.95 20.53 -30.45
CA ASN A 227 21.06 20.98 -31.30
C ASN A 227 21.45 20.00 -32.43
N ALA A 228 20.65 18.98 -32.73
CA ALA A 228 20.96 18.01 -33.77
C ALA A 228 21.25 18.70 -35.14
N PRO A 229 22.39 18.43 -35.81
CA PRO A 229 22.77 19.08 -37.07
C PRO A 229 21.86 18.66 -38.24
N VAL A 230 21.73 19.54 -39.24
CA VAL A 230 21.01 19.24 -40.49
C VAL A 230 21.86 18.25 -41.28
N ALA A 231 21.31 17.08 -41.63
CA ALA A 231 21.90 16.28 -42.70
C ALA A 231 21.51 16.96 -44.02
N ASP A 232 22.52 17.46 -44.74
CA ASP A 232 22.40 18.06 -46.08
C ASP A 232 21.71 17.12 -47.09
#